data_AF-A5KUH9-F1
#
_entry.id   AF-A5KUH9-F1
#
_cell.length_a   1.000
_cell.length_b   1.000
_cell.length_c   1.000
_cell.angle_alpha   90.00
_cell.angle_beta   90.00
_cell.angle_gamma   90.00
#
_symmetry.space_group_name_H-M   'P 1'
#
loop_
_entity.id
_entity.type
_entity.pdbx_description
1 polymer ?
#
loop_
_entity_poly.entity_id
_entity_poly.type
_entity_poly.pdbx_seq_one_letter_code
_entity_poly.pdbx_strand_id
1 'polypeptide(L)' 'MMSLLFLLLLVAMLCAFFDKKTAAYGFFAGSVILGLYWFNHHATDSLPILL' A
#
# COMPACT_ATOMS: atom_id res chain seq x y z
N MET A 1 2.06 8.03 -5.14
CA MET A 1 1.96 7.18 -3.93
C MET A 1 0.86 6.12 -4.06
N MET A 2 -0.34 6.44 -4.57
CA MET A 2 -1.41 5.45 -4.74
C MET A 2 -1.08 4.29 -5.70
N SER A 3 -0.49 4.57 -6.86
CA SER A 3 -0.12 3.53 -7.84
C SER A 3 0.86 2.49 -7.29
N LEU A 4 1.74 2.90 -6.37
CA LEU A 4 2.70 2.01 -5.73
C LEU A 4 2.00 1.00 -4.79
N LEU A 5 0.98 1.43 -4.05
CA LEU A 5 0.15 0.53 -3.23
C LEU A 5 -0.55 -0.52 -4.09
N PHE A 6 -1.12 -0.10 -5.23
CA PHE A 6 -1.76 -1.03 -6.18
C PHE A 6 -0.76 -2.01 -6.80
N LEU A 7 0.44 -1.55 -7.17
CA LEU A 7 1.49 -2.43 -7.68
C LEU A 7 1.91 -3.46 -6.63
N LEU A 8 2.04 -3.06 -5.37
CA LEU A 8 2.46 -3.93 -4.28
C LEU A 8 1.40 -5.01 -3.98
N LEU A 9 0.12 -4.63 -4.06
CA LEU A 9 -1.01 -5.57 -3.99
C LEU A 9 -1.05 -6.52 -5.20
N LEU A 10 -0.76 -6.03 -6.41
CA LEU A 10 -0.66 -6.88 -7.60
C LEU A 10 0.46 -7.92 -7.44
N VAL A 11 1.63 -7.51 -6.95
CA VAL A 11 2.74 -8.43 -6.65
C VAL A 11 2.34 -9.46 -5.59
N ALA A 12 1.63 -9.05 -4.55
CA ALA A 12 1.11 -9.97 -3.53
C ALA A 12 0.17 -11.02 -4.14
N MET A 13 -0.76 -10.60 -5.02
CA MET A 13 -1.67 -11.50 -5.73
C MET A 13 -0.94 -12.45 -6.67
N LEU A 14 0.05 -11.98 -7.43
CA LEU A 14 0.88 -12.83 -8.27
C LEU A 14 1.66 -13.85 -7.44
N CYS A 15 2.21 -13.44 -6.30
CA CYS A 15 2.89 -14.37 -5.39
C CYS A 15 1.93 -15.44 -4.86
N ALA A 16 0.70 -15.07 -4.48
CA ALA A 16 -0.32 -16.02 -4.05
C ALA A 16 -0.72 -16.98 -5.17
N PHE A 17 -0.85 -16.48 -6.41
CA PHE A 17 -1.18 -17.28 -7.58
C PHE A 17 -0.13 -18.35 -7.89
N PHE A 18 1.16 -18.05 -7.69
CA PHE A 18 2.26 -19.02 -7.83
C PHE A 18 2.54 -19.85 -6.56
N ASP A 19 1.59 -19.93 -5.62
CA ASP A 19 1.68 -20.61 -4.31
C ASP A 19 2.83 -20.13 -3.39
N LYS A 20 3.40 -18.94 -3.64
CA LYS A 20 4.43 -18.32 -2.80
C LYS A 20 3.79 -17.57 -1.63
N LYS A 21 3.10 -18.31 -0.76
CA LYS A 21 2.25 -17.77 0.33
C LYS A 21 3.00 -16.84 1.30
N THR A 22 4.20 -17.21 1.74
CA THR A 22 5.02 -16.37 2.65
C THR A 22 5.34 -15.00 2.05
N ALA A 23 5.74 -14.97 0.77
CA ALA A 23 6.01 -13.72 0.06
C ALA A 23 4.73 -12.91 -0.15
N ALA A 24 3.62 -13.56 -0.50
CA ALA A 24 2.32 -12.91 -0.66
C ALA A 24 1.87 -12.20 0.63
N TYR A 25 1.98 -12.87 1.79
CA TYR A 25 1.67 -12.27 3.09
C TYR A 25 2.61 -11.13 3.43
N GLY A 26 3.91 -11.25 3.13
CA GLY A 26 4.88 -10.17 3.32
C GLY A 26 4.55 -8.92 2.52
N PHE A 27 4.29 -9.06 1.21
CA PHE A 27 3.88 -7.94 0.37
C PHE A 27 2.53 -7.35 0.81
N PHE A 28 1.56 -8.19 1.14
CA PHE A 28 0.26 -7.72 1.62
C PHE A 28 0.37 -6.93 2.93
N ALA A 29 1.11 -7.43 3.92
CA ALA A 29 1.32 -6.71 5.17
C ALA A 29 2.06 -5.37 4.92
N GLY A 30 3.06 -5.39 4.04
CA GLY A 30 3.79 -4.19 3.62
C GLY A 30 2.87 -3.14 2.98
N SER A 31 1.92 -3.55 2.12
CA SER A 31 0.99 -2.61 1.48
C SER A 31 0.04 -1.98 2.49
N VAL A 32 -0.41 -2.72 3.51
CA VAL A 32 -1.23 -2.17 4.60
C VAL A 32 -0.45 -1.11 5.39
N ILE A 33 0.80 -1.39 5.78
CA ILE A 33 1.63 -0.44 6.54
C ILE A 33 1.89 0.83 5.73
N LEU A 34 2.30 0.70 4.46
CA LEU A 34 2.51 1.85 3.58
C LEU A 34 1.20 2.61 3.33
N GLY A 35 0.07 1.92 3.23
CA GLY A 35 -1.25 2.52 3.05
C GLY A 35 -1.65 3.37 4.26
N LEU A 36 -1.42 2.86 5.48
CA LEU A 36 -1.65 3.62 6.71
C LEU A 36 -0.72 4.84 6.80
N TYR A 37 0.56 4.69 6.46
CA TYR A 37 1.49 5.82 6.40
C TYR A 37 1.03 6.88 5.40
N TRP A 38 0.66 6.46 4.19
CA TRP A 38 0.16 7.36 3.14
C TRP A 38 -1.11 8.09 3.60
N PHE A 39 -2.05 7.36 4.20
CA PHE A 39 -3.29 7.94 4.69
C PHE A 39 -3.05 8.95 5.81
N ASN A 40 -2.17 8.62 6.76
CA ASN A 40 -1.79 9.56 7.83
C ASN A 40 -1.10 10.81 7.28
N HIS A 41 -0.21 10.65 6.29
CA HIS A 41 0.41 11.77 5.60
C HIS A 41 -0.64 12.66 4.94
N HIS A 42 -1.56 12.09 4.15
CA HIS A 42 -2.61 12.87 3.46
C HIS A 42 -3.66 13.46 4.41
N ALA A 43 -3.92 12.84 5.56
CA ALA A 43 -4.83 13.38 6.58
C ALA A 43 -4.21 14.55 7.34
N THR A 44 -2.88 14.62 7.41
CA THR A 44 -2.13 15.68 8.12
C THR A 44 -1.62 16.75 7.16
N ASP A 45 -1.60 16.46 5.86
CA ASP A 45 -1.34 17.47 4.84
C ASP A 45 -2.37 18.58 4.98
N SER A 46 -1.87 19.79 5.21
CA SER A 46 -2.69 20.98 5.35
C SER A 46 -3.55 21.14 4.10
N LEU A 47 -4.88 21.01 4.25
CA LEU A 47 -5.80 21.38 3.19
C LEU A 47 -5.50 22.83 2.81
N PRO A 48 -5.30 23.16 1.52
CA PRO A 48 -5.22 24.54 1.07
C PRO A 48 -6.64 25.13 1.11
N ILE A 49 -7.21 25.23 2.31
CA ILE A 49 -8.38 26.05 2.55
C ILE A 49 -7.84 27.46 2.73
N LEU A 50 -7.82 28.15 1.59
CA LEU A 50 -7.83 29.61 1.42
C LEU A 50 -6.78 30.39 2.21
N LEU A 51 -5.71 30.75 1.51
CA LEU A 51 -5.17 32.11 1.60
C LEU A 51 -5.39 32.78 0.24
#